data_AF-A0AA38ZP79-F1
#
_entry.id   AF-A0AA38ZP79-F1
#
_cell.length_a   1.000
_cell.length_b   1.000
_cell.length_c   1.000
_cell.angle_alpha   90.00
_cell.angle_beta   90.00
_cell.angle_gamma   90.00
#
_symmetry.space_group_name_H-M   'P 1'
#
loop_
_entity.id
_entity.type
_entity.pdbx_description
1 polymer ?
#
loop_
_entity_poly.entity_id
_entity_poly.type
_entity_poly.pdbx_seq_one_letter_code
_entity_poly.pdbx_strand_id
1 'polypeptide(L)'
;MLGQACRKGEAKSTYGTGAFILLNTGEEVIESKHGLLTTLAFKLGREAPTNYALEGSIAIAGAAVQWLRDSLGIISTASEIEELAAKVDSSGGVYFVPAFNGLFAPWWRDDARGVCIGITRFTNKSHIARAVLESMCFQVKDVLDSMHKDAGEKGEVKNEKGEFLLRVDGGATINNLLMQIQVRIFCYSLIQYLLCCCNM
;
A
#
# COMPACT_ATOMS: atom_id res chain seq x y z
N MET A 1 9.33 8.81 5.14
CA MET A 1 10.64 8.55 4.53
C MET A 1 11.72 8.82 5.56
N LEU A 2 12.05 10.08 5.84
CA LEU A 2 13.01 10.45 6.90
C LEU A 2 12.66 9.90 8.29
N GLY A 3 11.42 10.08 8.76
CA GLY A 3 10.99 9.59 10.09
C GLY A 3 10.96 8.07 10.24
N GLN A 4 10.91 7.33 9.14
CA GLN A 4 11.03 5.86 9.12
C GLN A 4 12.48 5.40 8.94
N ALA A 5 13.41 6.34 8.82
CA ALA A 5 14.84 6.11 8.64
C ALA A 5 15.18 5.19 7.45
N CYS A 6 14.38 5.17 6.38
CA CYS A 6 14.66 4.24 5.28
C CYS A 6 15.88 4.67 4.44
N ARG A 7 16.77 3.71 4.21
CA ARG A 7 18.01 3.86 3.44
C ARG A 7 17.76 3.65 1.94
N LYS A 8 18.79 3.87 1.10
CA LYS A 8 18.72 3.51 -0.32
C LYS A 8 18.25 2.05 -0.47
N GLY A 9 17.25 1.86 -1.32
CA GLY A 9 16.63 0.57 -1.58
C GLY A 9 15.58 0.12 -0.56
N GLU A 10 15.33 0.90 0.50
CA GLU A 10 14.20 0.68 1.40
C GLU A 10 13.00 1.52 1.00
N ALA A 11 11.81 0.94 1.12
CA ALA A 11 10.55 1.61 0.84
C ALA A 11 9.76 1.90 2.13
N LYS A 12 8.86 2.87 2.06
CA LYS A 12 7.80 3.03 3.06
C LYS A 12 6.44 3.14 2.40
N SER A 13 5.39 2.70 3.09
CA SER A 13 3.99 2.91 2.74
C SER A 13 3.25 3.57 3.89
N THR A 14 2.57 4.68 3.63
CA THR A 14 1.68 5.34 4.59
C THR A 14 0.24 5.02 4.23
N TYR A 15 -0.49 4.36 5.12
CA TYR A 15 -1.90 4.00 4.96
C TYR A 15 -2.81 5.01 5.65
N GLY A 16 -3.42 5.89 4.86
CA GLY A 16 -4.49 6.81 5.27
C GLY A 16 -5.77 6.56 4.48
N THR A 17 -6.49 7.62 4.14
CA THR A 17 -7.63 7.59 3.22
C THR A 17 -7.24 6.95 1.88
N GLY A 18 -6.12 7.40 1.32
CA GLY A 18 -5.35 6.71 0.27
C GLY A 18 -4.07 6.08 0.86
N ALA A 19 -3.18 5.60 0.01
CA ALA A 19 -1.85 5.17 0.42
C ALA A 19 -0.76 5.75 -0.48
N PHE A 20 0.38 6.10 0.14
CA PHE A 20 1.54 6.63 -0.57
C PHE A 20 2.75 5.77 -0.28
N ILE A 21 3.31 5.20 -1.34
CA ILE A 21 4.49 4.35 -1.29
C ILE A 21 5.65 5.15 -1.86
N LEU A 22 6.76 5.20 -1.12
CA LEU A 22 7.99 5.85 -1.57
C LEU A 22 9.15 4.87 -1.44
N LEU A 23 9.92 4.70 -2.50
CA LEU A 23 11.17 3.95 -2.53
C LEU A 23 12.35 4.91 -2.60
N ASN A 24 13.27 4.86 -1.64
CA ASN A 24 14.47 5.69 -1.63
C ASN A 24 15.48 5.18 -2.68
N THR A 25 15.79 5.98 -3.68
CA THR A 25 16.76 5.64 -4.75
C THR A 25 18.17 6.18 -4.46
N GLY A 26 18.38 6.78 -3.27
CA GLY A 26 19.63 7.41 -2.90
C GLY A 26 19.88 8.67 -3.72
N GLU A 27 21.12 8.90 -4.11
CA GLU A 27 21.51 10.10 -4.88
C GLU A 27 21.18 9.99 -6.37
N GLU A 28 20.65 8.84 -6.81
CA GLU A 28 20.31 8.60 -8.20
C GLU A 28 18.88 9.02 -8.52
N VAL A 29 18.73 9.80 -9.59
CA VAL A 29 17.43 10.08 -10.21
C VAL A 29 17.03 8.89 -11.09
N ILE A 30 15.89 8.29 -10.77
CA ILE A 30 15.28 7.23 -11.59
C ILE A 30 13.98 7.78 -12.17
N GLU A 31 13.94 7.97 -13.49
CA GLU A 31 12.72 8.29 -14.22
C GLU A 31 11.89 7.02 -14.41
N SER A 32 10.63 7.06 -13.99
CA SER A 32 9.74 5.91 -14.12
C SER A 32 9.29 5.70 -15.56
N LYS A 33 9.31 4.44 -16.01
CA LYS A 33 8.62 3.98 -17.23
C LYS A 33 7.34 3.20 -16.92
N HIS A 34 7.02 3.03 -15.64
CA HIS A 34 5.92 2.21 -15.14
C HIS A 34 4.89 3.03 -14.35
N GLY A 35 4.71 4.30 -14.71
CA GLY A 35 3.64 5.14 -14.17
C GLY A 35 3.86 5.59 -12.72
N LEU A 36 5.11 5.72 -12.27
CA LEU A 36 5.46 6.29 -10.98
C LEU A 36 5.97 7.72 -11.13
N LEU A 37 6.00 8.45 -10.02
CA LEU A 37 6.56 9.79 -9.95
C LEU A 37 8.01 9.72 -9.47
N THR A 38 8.90 10.48 -10.10
CA THR A 38 10.25 10.73 -9.61
C THR A 38 10.23 12.00 -8.76
N THR A 39 10.70 11.90 -7.52
CA THR A 39 10.61 13.01 -6.55
C THR A 39 11.85 13.11 -5.66
N LEU A 40 11.93 14.19 -4.88
CA LEU A 40 12.93 14.36 -3.84
C LEU A 40 12.50 13.59 -2.58
N ALA A 41 13.38 12.73 -2.05
CA ALA A 41 13.16 12.07 -0.78
C ALA A 41 13.49 13.01 0.39
N PHE A 42 14.71 13.57 0.38
CA PHE A 42 15.19 14.53 1.38
C PHE A 42 16.55 15.13 0.99
N LYS A 43 16.89 16.28 1.57
CA LYS A 43 18.22 16.89 1.54
C LYS A 43 18.52 17.52 2.89
N LEU A 44 19.50 16.99 3.64
CA LEU A 44 19.77 17.39 5.02
C LEU A 44 20.79 18.54 5.09
N GLY A 45 20.41 19.71 4.58
CA GLY A 45 21.25 20.91 4.54
C GLY A 45 21.72 21.26 3.13
N ARG A 46 22.32 22.45 2.99
CA ARG A 46 22.65 23.03 1.68
C ARG A 46 23.69 22.22 0.90
N GLU A 47 24.73 21.75 1.60
CA GLU A 47 25.87 21.04 1.02
C GLU A 47 25.73 19.50 1.06
N ALA A 48 24.68 18.99 1.72
CA ALA A 48 24.45 17.55 1.80
C ALA A 48 23.98 16.99 0.44
N PRO A 49 24.28 15.71 0.13
CA PRO A 49 23.77 15.07 -1.07
C PRO A 49 22.23 15.02 -1.06
N THR A 50 21.65 15.21 -2.24
CA THR A 50 20.20 15.14 -2.43
C THR A 50 19.80 13.69 -2.61
N ASN A 51 18.85 13.21 -1.82
CA ASN A 51 18.29 11.88 -1.98
C ASN A 51 16.96 11.97 -2.74
N TYR A 52 16.74 11.06 -3.67
CA TYR A 52 15.56 10.95 -4.53
C TYR A 52 14.71 9.73 -4.15
N ALA A 53 13.49 9.71 -4.66
CA ALA A 53 12.59 8.59 -4.53
C ALA A 53 11.74 8.36 -5.77
N LEU A 54 11.32 7.11 -5.96
CA LEU A 54 10.15 6.79 -6.74
C LEU A 54 8.93 6.82 -5.82
N GLU A 55 7.83 7.41 -6.28
CA GLU A 55 6.58 7.54 -5.55
C GLU A 55 5.41 6.94 -6.35
N GLY A 56 4.61 6.13 -5.68
CA GLY A 56 3.32 5.67 -6.18
C GLY A 56 2.21 6.00 -5.19
N SER A 57 1.08 6.45 -5.72
CA SER A 57 -0.08 6.85 -4.94
C SER A 57 -1.28 5.96 -5.27
N ILE A 58 -2.03 5.62 -4.23
CA ILE A 58 -3.27 4.85 -4.26
C ILE A 58 -4.35 5.77 -3.71
N ALA A 59 -5.35 6.12 -4.51
CA ALA A 59 -6.39 7.04 -4.07
C ALA A 59 -7.27 6.47 -2.96
N ILE A 60 -7.64 5.20 -3.08
CA ILE A 60 -8.61 4.55 -2.20
C ILE A 60 -7.93 3.38 -1.48
N ALA A 61 -7.48 3.67 -0.25
CA ALA A 61 -7.06 2.68 0.73
C ALA A 61 -8.07 2.70 1.88
N GLY A 62 -7.80 3.40 2.98
CA GLY A 62 -8.71 3.49 4.13
C GLY A 62 -10.11 4.01 3.78
N ALA A 63 -10.23 4.78 2.70
CA ALA A 63 -11.52 5.18 2.13
C ALA A 63 -12.41 4.00 1.74
N ALA A 64 -11.87 2.85 1.34
CA ALA A 64 -12.67 1.65 1.06
C ALA A 64 -13.32 1.09 2.33
N VAL A 65 -12.59 1.12 3.46
CA VAL A 65 -13.12 0.72 4.77
C VAL A 65 -14.18 1.72 5.25
N GLN A 66 -13.92 3.02 5.09
CA GLN A 66 -14.90 4.06 5.39
C GLN A 66 -16.16 3.91 4.54
N TRP A 67 -16.03 3.59 3.25
CA TRP A 67 -17.18 3.35 2.37
C TRP A 67 -18.01 2.14 2.80
N LEU A 68 -17.37 1.03 3.20
CA LEU A 68 -18.09 -0.12 3.79
C LEU A 68 -18.90 0.26 5.02
N ARG A 69 -18.38 1.17 5.85
CA ARG A 69 -19.04 1.67 7.06
C ARG A 69 -20.17 2.64 6.73
N ASP A 70 -19.84 3.72 6.05
CA ASP A 70 -20.71 4.89 5.91
C ASP A 70 -21.75 4.71 4.80
N SER A 71 -21.41 4.00 3.73
CA SER A 71 -22.29 3.85 2.56
C SER A 71 -23.03 2.52 2.54
N LEU A 72 -22.37 1.41 2.86
CA LEU A 72 -23.00 0.08 2.86
C LEU A 72 -23.52 -0.38 4.23
N GLY A 73 -23.08 0.24 5.33
CA GLY A 73 -23.49 -0.15 6.68
C GLY A 73 -23.09 -1.58 7.05
N ILE A 74 -22.07 -2.16 6.41
CA ILE A 74 -21.63 -3.54 6.65
C ILE A 74 -20.92 -3.67 8.00
N ILE A 75 -20.24 -2.59 8.40
CA ILE A 75 -19.56 -2.40 9.69
C ILE A 75 -20.03 -1.08 10.30
N SER A 76 -20.04 -0.97 11.63
CA SER A 76 -20.40 0.27 12.34
C SER A 76 -19.19 1.14 12.68
N THR A 77 -18.03 0.52 12.91
CA THR A 77 -16.74 1.20 13.13
C THR A 77 -15.68 0.67 12.18
N ALA A 78 -14.62 1.46 11.93
CA ALA A 78 -13.54 1.03 11.05
C ALA A 78 -12.77 -0.19 11.60
N SER A 79 -12.68 -0.34 12.92
CA SER A 79 -12.01 -1.46 13.60
C SER A 79 -12.72 -2.79 13.40
N GLU A 80 -14.05 -2.79 13.25
CA GLU A 80 -14.84 -4.01 13.05
C GLU A 80 -14.50 -4.76 11.75
N ILE A 81 -13.88 -4.11 10.77
CA ILE A 81 -13.52 -4.78 9.51
C ILE A 81 -12.55 -5.94 9.75
N GLU A 82 -11.64 -5.81 10.72
CA GLU A 82 -10.67 -6.86 11.05
C GLU A 82 -11.37 -8.12 11.54
N GLU A 83 -12.20 -7.98 12.58
CA GLU A 83 -12.98 -9.08 13.14
C GLU A 83 -13.92 -9.70 12.09
N LEU A 84 -14.54 -8.87 11.26
CA LEU A 84 -15.46 -9.34 10.23
C LEU A 84 -14.73 -10.14 9.13
N ALA A 85 -13.60 -9.64 8.65
CA ALA A 85 -12.78 -10.28 7.63
C ALA A 85 -12.03 -11.51 8.15
N ALA A 86 -11.79 -11.60 9.47
CA ALA A 86 -11.17 -12.76 10.11
C ALA A 86 -12.10 -13.98 10.24
N LYS A 87 -13.42 -13.81 10.04
CA LYS A 87 -14.39 -14.93 10.07
C LYS A 87 -14.28 -15.88 8.86
N VAL A 88 -13.48 -15.52 7.86
CA VAL A 88 -13.24 -16.32 6.65
C VAL A 88 -11.74 -16.37 6.37
N ASP A 89 -11.27 -17.50 5.86
CA ASP A 89 -9.84 -17.69 5.58
C ASP A 89 -9.36 -16.91 4.33
N SER A 90 -10.29 -16.65 3.39
CA SER A 90 -10.06 -15.91 2.15
C SER A 90 -11.30 -15.14 1.73
N SER A 91 -11.15 -14.26 0.72
CA SER A 91 -12.27 -13.58 0.05
C SER A 91 -13.20 -14.52 -0.73
N GLY A 92 -12.90 -15.82 -0.83
CA GLY A 92 -13.79 -16.81 -1.45
C GLY A 92 -13.98 -16.59 -2.96
N GLY A 93 -12.95 -16.05 -3.63
CA GLY A 93 -13.00 -15.70 -5.05
C GLY A 93 -13.60 -14.31 -5.33
N VAL A 94 -14.01 -13.57 -4.29
CA VAL A 94 -14.46 -12.19 -4.44
C VAL A 94 -13.26 -11.28 -4.62
N TYR A 95 -13.27 -10.48 -5.70
CA TYR A 95 -12.30 -9.42 -5.90
C TYR A 95 -12.99 -8.07 -5.85
N PHE A 96 -12.40 -7.15 -5.09
CA PHE A 96 -12.82 -5.77 -5.04
C PHE A 96 -11.75 -4.87 -5.65
N VAL A 97 -12.15 -4.02 -6.60
CA VAL A 97 -11.31 -3.00 -7.21
C VAL A 97 -11.82 -1.64 -6.72
N PRO A 98 -11.14 -0.98 -5.76
CA PRO A 98 -11.63 0.22 -5.10
C PRO A 98 -11.38 1.50 -5.92
N ALA A 99 -11.79 1.55 -7.18
CA ALA A 99 -11.52 2.70 -8.06
C ALA A 99 -12.62 3.78 -8.03
N PHE A 100 -13.03 4.26 -6.84
CA PHE A 100 -14.18 5.20 -6.73
C PHE A 100 -14.01 6.50 -7.50
N ASN A 101 -12.77 6.97 -7.64
CA ASN A 101 -12.38 8.17 -8.38
C ASN A 101 -11.28 7.87 -9.41
N GLY A 102 -11.30 6.66 -9.99
CA GLY A 102 -10.26 6.18 -10.89
C GLY A 102 -9.19 5.35 -10.18
N LEU A 103 -8.27 4.79 -10.98
CA LEU A 103 -7.04 4.14 -10.52
C LEU A 103 -5.87 5.10 -10.69
N PHE A 104 -5.06 5.24 -9.65
CA PHE A 104 -3.85 6.06 -9.67
C PHE A 104 -2.67 5.17 -10.08
N ALA A 105 -1.50 5.31 -9.49
CA ALA A 105 -0.32 4.55 -9.85
C ALA A 105 -0.56 3.02 -9.69
N PRO A 106 0.03 2.20 -10.56
CA PRO A 106 0.77 2.57 -11.78
C PRO A 106 -0.12 2.84 -13.01
N TRP A 107 -1.45 2.69 -12.87
CA TRP A 107 -2.38 2.55 -13.99
C TRP A 107 -2.88 3.88 -14.59
N TRP A 108 -3.05 4.92 -13.77
CA TRP A 108 -3.55 6.25 -14.16
C TRP A 108 -4.79 6.22 -15.07
N ARG A 109 -5.81 5.49 -14.62
CA ARG A 109 -7.09 5.34 -15.33
C ARG A 109 -8.20 6.10 -14.63
N ASP A 110 -8.50 7.29 -15.12
CA ASP A 110 -9.57 8.16 -14.61
C ASP A 110 -10.97 7.63 -14.94
N ASP A 111 -11.10 6.80 -15.97
CA ASP A 111 -12.32 6.10 -16.38
C ASP A 111 -12.68 4.92 -15.46
N ALA A 112 -11.71 4.40 -14.71
CA ALA A 112 -11.92 3.24 -13.84
C ALA A 112 -12.93 3.53 -12.71
N ARG A 113 -13.79 2.57 -12.40
CA ARG A 113 -14.81 2.66 -11.34
C ARG A 113 -14.74 1.47 -10.40
N GLY A 114 -15.34 1.64 -9.22
CA GLY A 114 -15.42 0.59 -8.21
C GLY A 114 -16.10 -0.67 -8.75
N VAL A 115 -15.47 -1.83 -8.62
CA VAL A 115 -15.99 -3.12 -9.11
C VAL A 115 -15.87 -4.18 -8.03
N CYS A 116 -16.94 -4.95 -7.81
CA CYS A 116 -16.94 -6.14 -6.97
C CYS A 116 -17.40 -7.34 -7.81
N ILE A 117 -16.53 -8.33 -7.99
CA ILE A 117 -16.76 -9.49 -8.87
C ILE A 117 -16.47 -10.80 -8.13
N GLY A 118 -16.86 -11.92 -8.73
CA GLY A 118 -16.66 -13.26 -8.14
C GLY A 118 -17.67 -13.62 -7.05
N ILE A 119 -18.80 -12.92 -6.99
CA ILE A 119 -19.88 -13.19 -6.04
C ILE A 119 -20.59 -14.48 -6.45
N THR A 120 -20.74 -15.38 -5.48
CA THR A 120 -21.53 -16.61 -5.59
C THR A 120 -22.59 -16.66 -4.49
N ARG A 121 -23.43 -17.70 -4.48
CA ARG A 121 -24.42 -17.90 -3.40
C ARG A 121 -23.77 -18.11 -2.01
N PHE A 122 -22.49 -18.50 -1.96
CA PHE A 122 -21.76 -18.68 -0.70
C PHE A 122 -21.20 -17.36 -0.13
N THR A 123 -21.10 -16.33 -0.97
CA THR A 123 -20.54 -15.04 -0.58
C THR A 123 -21.38 -14.40 0.51
N ASN A 124 -20.71 -13.82 1.51
CA ASN A 124 -21.33 -13.12 2.63
C ASN A 124 -20.50 -11.87 2.96
N LYS A 125 -20.97 -11.06 3.93
CA LYS A 125 -20.29 -9.81 4.30
C LYS A 125 -18.83 -9.97 4.76
N SER A 126 -18.46 -11.10 5.33
CA SER A 126 -17.07 -11.38 5.73
C SER A 126 -16.15 -11.54 4.52
N HIS A 127 -16.63 -12.20 3.46
CA HIS A 127 -15.88 -12.30 2.19
C HIS A 127 -15.66 -10.93 1.55
N ILE A 128 -16.67 -10.04 1.59
CA ILE A 128 -16.56 -8.68 1.06
C ILE A 128 -15.57 -7.86 1.90
N ALA A 129 -15.67 -7.90 3.23
CA ALA A 129 -14.71 -7.24 4.12
C ALA A 129 -13.27 -7.72 3.87
N ARG A 130 -13.11 -9.03 3.66
CA ARG A 130 -11.81 -9.63 3.32
C ARG A 130 -11.29 -9.16 1.96
N ALA A 131 -12.14 -9.12 0.93
CA ALA A 131 -11.78 -8.61 -0.39
C ALA A 131 -11.39 -7.14 -0.36
N VAL A 132 -12.02 -6.31 0.49
CA VAL A 132 -11.63 -4.91 0.69
C VAL A 132 -10.22 -4.79 1.25
N LEU A 133 -9.88 -5.56 2.29
CA LEU A 133 -8.50 -5.55 2.83
C LEU A 133 -7.48 -6.06 1.80
N GLU A 134 -7.79 -7.17 1.11
CA GLU A 134 -6.92 -7.72 0.06
C GLU A 134 -6.71 -6.72 -1.09
N SER A 135 -7.73 -5.93 -1.46
CA SER A 135 -7.64 -4.92 -2.52
C SER A 135 -6.63 -3.81 -2.22
N MET A 136 -6.48 -3.43 -0.94
CA MET A 136 -5.43 -2.48 -0.54
C MET A 136 -4.05 -3.09 -0.81
N CYS A 137 -3.86 -4.35 -0.43
CA CYS A 137 -2.60 -5.05 -0.61
C CYS A 137 -2.24 -5.25 -2.09
N PHE A 138 -3.22 -5.58 -2.94
CA PHE A 138 -3.00 -5.72 -4.38
C PHE A 138 -2.55 -4.41 -5.02
N GLN A 139 -3.19 -3.28 -4.69
CA GLN A 139 -2.76 -1.98 -5.24
C GLN A 139 -1.35 -1.60 -4.77
N VAL A 140 -1.01 -1.84 -3.51
CA VAL A 140 0.37 -1.62 -3.01
C VAL A 140 1.34 -2.53 -3.78
N LYS A 141 0.91 -3.72 -4.17
CA LYS A 141 1.75 -4.69 -4.88
C LYS A 141 2.06 -4.21 -6.28
N ASP A 142 1.05 -3.73 -6.99
CA ASP A 142 1.23 -3.17 -8.34
C ASP A 142 2.23 -1.99 -8.33
N VAL A 143 2.15 -1.12 -7.31
CA VAL A 143 3.09 0.00 -7.15
C VAL A 143 4.50 -0.51 -6.86
N LEU A 144 4.66 -1.44 -5.94
CA LEU A 144 5.98 -1.97 -5.56
C LEU A 144 6.62 -2.80 -6.68
N ASP A 145 5.84 -3.59 -7.42
CA ASP A 145 6.31 -4.30 -8.61
C ASP A 145 6.80 -3.30 -9.68
N SER A 146 6.10 -2.18 -9.85
CA SER A 146 6.50 -1.11 -10.78
C SER A 146 7.80 -0.43 -10.32
N MET A 147 7.92 -0.16 -9.01
CA MET A 147 9.17 0.36 -8.42
C MET A 147 10.33 -0.60 -8.64
N HIS A 148 10.09 -1.91 -8.50
CA HIS A 148 11.12 -2.91 -8.71
C HIS A 148 11.54 -3.01 -10.18
N LYS A 149 10.61 -2.85 -11.13
CA LYS A 149 10.95 -2.79 -12.56
C LYS A 149 11.79 -1.56 -12.88
N ASP A 150 11.37 -0.38 -12.42
CA ASP A 150 12.11 0.87 -12.68
C ASP A 150 13.50 0.89 -12.02
N ALA A 151 13.61 0.41 -10.78
CA ALA A 151 14.89 0.35 -10.07
C ALA A 151 15.78 -0.83 -10.54
N GLY A 152 15.17 -1.99 -10.80
CA GLY A 152 15.84 -3.21 -11.22
C GLY A 152 16.40 -3.13 -12.65
N GLU A 153 15.79 -2.36 -13.56
CA GLU A 153 16.37 -2.02 -14.87
C GLU A 153 17.75 -1.36 -14.74
N LYS A 154 18.04 -0.72 -13.60
CA LYS A 154 19.33 -0.11 -13.30
C LYS A 154 20.26 -0.98 -12.45
N GLY A 155 19.85 -2.20 -12.10
CA GLY A 155 20.65 -3.15 -11.32
C GLY A 155 20.75 -2.83 -9.82
N GLU A 156 19.94 -1.90 -9.32
CA GLU A 156 20.03 -1.40 -7.95
C GLU A 156 18.69 -1.52 -7.23
N VAL A 157 18.73 -1.59 -5.90
CA VAL A 157 17.58 -1.80 -4.99
C VAL A 157 17.36 -3.27 -4.59
N LYS A 158 18.43 -3.85 -4.06
CA LYS A 158 18.31 -4.78 -2.93
C LYS A 158 19.04 -4.13 -1.75
N ASN A 159 18.53 -4.30 -0.53
CA ASN A 159 19.31 -3.90 0.64
C ASN A 159 20.61 -4.73 0.73
N GLU A 160 21.52 -4.40 1.64
CA GLU A 160 22.80 -5.12 1.84
C GLU A 160 22.64 -6.65 2.00
N LYS A 161 21.44 -7.13 2.33
CA LYS A 161 21.08 -8.54 2.51
C LYS A 161 20.32 -9.17 1.33
N GLY A 162 20.09 -8.44 0.24
CA GLY A 162 19.32 -8.97 -0.89
C GLY A 162 17.79 -8.84 -0.74
N GLU A 163 17.30 -8.23 0.33
CA GLU A 163 15.88 -8.19 0.71
C GLU A 163 15.24 -6.83 0.35
N PHE A 164 13.94 -6.86 0.03
CA PHE A 164 13.13 -5.65 -0.12
C PHE A 164 12.44 -5.34 1.20
N LEU A 165 12.77 -4.20 1.81
CA LEU A 165 12.20 -3.79 3.08
C LEU A 165 11.11 -2.73 2.85
N LEU A 166 9.88 -3.08 3.22
CA LEU A 166 8.77 -2.12 3.29
C LEU A 166 8.47 -1.77 4.75
N ARG A 167 8.62 -0.50 5.09
CA ARG A 167 8.19 0.06 6.38
C ARG A 167 6.77 0.62 6.23
N VAL A 168 5.94 0.46 7.25
CA VAL A 168 4.54 0.89 7.18
C VAL A 168 4.17 1.79 8.35
N ASP A 169 3.34 2.81 8.07
CA ASP A 169 2.70 3.67 9.06
C ASP A 169 1.29 4.08 8.62
N GLY A 170 0.56 4.73 9.53
CA GLY A 170 -0.78 5.25 9.28
C GLY A 170 -1.89 4.44 9.94
N GLY A 171 -3.12 4.95 9.86
CA GLY A 171 -4.24 4.41 10.63
C GLY A 171 -4.56 2.94 10.32
N ALA A 172 -4.38 2.49 9.08
CA ALA A 172 -4.70 1.11 8.72
C ALA A 172 -3.68 0.09 9.26
N THR A 173 -2.48 0.52 9.68
CA THR A 173 -1.45 -0.44 10.13
C THR A 173 -1.77 -1.08 11.48
N ILE A 174 -2.74 -0.55 12.23
CA ILE A 174 -3.20 -1.22 13.47
C ILE A 174 -3.94 -2.52 13.19
N ASN A 175 -4.41 -2.73 11.95
CA ASN A 175 -5.13 -3.93 11.55
C ASN A 175 -4.12 -5.06 11.28
N ASN A 176 -4.02 -6.01 12.22
CA ASN A 176 -3.03 -7.08 12.16
C ASN A 176 -3.30 -8.01 10.98
N LEU A 177 -4.58 -8.30 10.70
CA LEU A 177 -4.97 -9.13 9.56
C LEU A 177 -4.51 -8.52 8.22
N LEU A 178 -4.72 -7.21 8.03
CA LEU A 178 -4.26 -6.49 6.84
C LEU A 178 -2.74 -6.60 6.68
N MET A 179 -1.98 -6.39 7.77
CA MET A 179 -0.53 -6.50 7.75
C MET A 179 -0.07 -7.93 7.41
N GLN A 180 -0.73 -8.96 7.94
CA GLN A 180 -0.44 -10.35 7.59
C GLN A 180 -0.77 -10.68 6.13
N ILE A 181 -1.87 -10.15 5.59
CA ILE A 181 -2.23 -10.30 4.17
C ILE A 181 -1.17 -9.63 3.29
N GLN A 182 -0.73 -8.43 3.68
CA GLN A 182 0.34 -7.70 3.00
C GLN A 182 1.63 -8.53 2.97
N VAL A 183 2.06 -9.16 4.07
CA VAL A 183 3.27 -10.03 4.04
C VAL A 183 3.08 -11.17 3.04
N ARG A 184 1.92 -11.82 3.08
CA ARG A 184 1.62 -13.02 2.31
C ARG A 184 1.59 -12.77 0.80
N ILE A 185 1.01 -11.65 0.38
CA ILE A 185 0.91 -11.27 -1.04
C ILE A 185 2.27 -10.88 -1.62
N PHE A 186 3.19 -10.37 -0.78
CA PHE A 186 4.42 -9.76 -1.23
C PHE A 186 5.61 -10.71 -1.30
N CYS A 187 5.60 -11.84 -0.58
CA CYS A 187 6.78 -12.70 -0.44
C CYS A 187 8.06 -11.94 -0.01
N TYR A 188 7.93 -10.76 0.60
CA TYR A 188 9.04 -9.93 1.11
C TYR A 188 8.93 -9.73 2.62
N SER A 189 10.06 -9.43 3.26
CA SER A 189 10.13 -9.12 4.69
C SER A 189 9.50 -7.74 4.97
N LEU A 190 8.35 -7.72 5.65
CA LEU A 190 7.76 -6.49 6.20
C LEU A 190 8.28 -6.26 7.61
N ILE A 191 8.70 -5.03 7.89
CA ILE A 191 8.93 -4.58 9.26
C ILE A 191 7.90 -3.50 9.58
N GLN A 192 6.97 -3.86 10.45
CA GLN A 192 6.04 -2.91 11.03
C GLN A 192 6.76 -2.14 12.15
N TYR A 193 6.90 -0.83 11.98
CA TYR A 193 7.31 0.03 13.09
C TYR A 193 6.05 0.51 13.80
N LEU A 194 5.77 -0.06 14.97
CA LEU A 194 4.89 0.55 15.97
C LEU A 194 5.60 1.75 16.60
N LEU A 195 5.84 2.80 15.82
CA LEU A 195 6.04 4.13 16.40
C LEU A 195 4.64 4.73 16.59
N CYS A 196 4.05 4.36 17.72
CA CYS A 196 2.86 5.00 18.26
C CYS A 196 3.21 6.46 18.61
N CYS A 197 3.31 7.33 17.61
CA CYS A 197 3.37 8.77 17.81
C CYS A 197 1.94 9.34 17.76
N CYS A 198 1.08 8.90 18.68
CA CYS A 198 -0.15 9.58 19.07
C CYS A 198 -0.55 9.12 20.49
N ASN A 199 0.29 9.48 21.46
CA ASN A 199 -0.10 9.73 22.85
C ASN A 199 0.93 10.71 23.43
N MET A 200 0.81 11.97 23.02
CA MET A 200 1.20 13.16 23.78
C MET A 200 0.07 14.17 23.64
#